data_AF-A0A5C4WSF7-F1
#
_entry.id   AF-A0A5C4WSF7-F1
#
_cell.length_a   1.000
_cell.length_b   1.000
_cell.length_c   1.000
_cell.angle_alpha   90.00
_cell.angle_beta   90.00
_cell.angle_gamma   90.00
#
_symmetry.space_group_name_H-M   'P 1'
#
loop_
_entity.id
_entity.type
_entity.pdbx_description
1 polymer ?
#
loop_
_entity_poly.entity_id
_entity_poly.type
_entity_poly.pdbx_seq_one_letter_code
_entity_poly.pdbx_strand_id
1 'polypeptide(L)'
;MIPRSRTVSLLALGALGAICLSGCTDEKRPAQELKPLALKEQVSNIVKSADGYAVTWAGVLSNANPWHFGEHVVATIVGRDAKGTEVVRMDQPLDAVPPGGSLAFTGQATAVEKPEKVTIQYRPARWRPAARIPSAFQDFPITRAQTLRQKDGTYLITGYVGNPYQMTASSLVVNALLRDKAGKLLGGGSTFVDDVKAGSPPRFILTVSGLPVGSKVAKTDITARTWGSTARPYEELALGGAVPIHTVKPTTQPFAVDRSTQVVSEHKQ
;
A
#
# COMPACT_ATOMS: atom_id res chain seq x y z
N MET A 1 -59.27 64.19 -37.10
CA MET A 1 -58.91 65.61 -36.92
C MET A 1 -57.88 65.71 -35.78
N ILE A 2 -56.72 66.30 -36.09
CA ILE A 2 -55.54 66.68 -35.25
C ILE A 2 -55.98 67.77 -34.22
N PRO A 3 -55.37 68.06 -33.02
CA PRO A 3 -53.91 68.19 -32.70
C PRO A 3 -53.33 67.88 -31.27
N ARG A 4 -51.96 67.79 -31.23
CA ARG A 4 -50.96 68.38 -30.26
C ARG A 4 -50.86 67.77 -28.84
N SER A 5 -49.70 67.68 -28.15
CA SER A 5 -48.31 68.13 -28.38
C SER A 5 -47.31 67.50 -27.37
N ARG A 6 -46.04 67.33 -27.83
CA ARG A 6 -44.71 67.58 -27.19
C ARG A 6 -44.45 67.00 -25.77
N THR A 7 -43.37 66.27 -25.52
CA THR A 7 -41.99 66.83 -25.39
C THR A 7 -40.85 65.84 -25.66
N VAL A 8 -39.71 66.44 -26.00
CA VAL A 8 -38.38 65.92 -26.36
C VAL A 8 -37.59 65.52 -25.11
N SER A 9 -36.70 64.50 -25.24
CA SER A 9 -35.35 64.53 -24.65
C SER A 9 -34.40 63.54 -25.33
N LEU A 10 -33.26 64.07 -25.77
CA LEU A 10 -32.09 63.36 -26.28
C LEU A 10 -31.43 62.50 -25.18
N LEU A 11 -30.73 61.41 -25.56
CA LEU A 11 -29.28 61.26 -25.32
C LEU A 11 -28.71 59.91 -25.83
N ALA A 12 -27.60 60.06 -26.58
CA ALA A 12 -26.36 59.28 -26.56
C ALA A 12 -26.28 57.81 -27.06
N LEU A 13 -25.67 57.71 -28.24
CA LEU A 13 -24.60 56.77 -28.69
C LEU A 13 -24.00 55.74 -27.72
N GLY A 14 -23.72 54.56 -28.31
CA GLY A 14 -22.58 53.66 -27.98
C GLY A 14 -22.92 52.57 -26.97
N ALA A 15 -22.43 51.33 -27.04
CA ALA A 15 -21.43 50.72 -27.88
C ALA A 15 -21.57 49.19 -27.82
N LEU A 16 -21.13 48.54 -28.90
CA LEU A 16 -20.49 47.21 -28.99
C LEU A 16 -20.86 46.11 -27.98
N GLY A 17 -21.37 45.02 -28.54
CA GLY A 17 -21.50 43.74 -27.86
C GLY A 17 -20.17 43.19 -27.34
N ALA A 18 -20.24 42.61 -26.15
CA ALA A 18 -19.25 41.70 -25.63
C ALA A 18 -19.99 40.47 -25.09
N ILE A 19 -19.88 39.38 -25.85
CA ILE A 19 -20.27 38.03 -25.44
C ILE A 19 -19.31 37.66 -24.30
N CYS A 20 -19.79 37.68 -23.06
CA CYS A 20 -19.02 37.17 -21.92
C CYS A 20 -18.90 35.64 -22.05
N LEU A 21 -17.83 35.20 -22.71
CA LEU A 21 -17.28 33.86 -22.57
C LEU A 21 -16.98 33.65 -21.08
N SER A 22 -17.83 32.90 -20.41
CA SER A 22 -17.55 32.36 -19.08
C SER A 22 -16.39 31.38 -19.23
N GLY A 23 -15.17 31.89 -19.07
CA GLY A 23 -13.97 31.09 -19.04
C GLY A 23 -14.04 30.15 -17.84
N CYS A 24 -14.25 28.87 -18.11
CA CYS A 24 -13.79 27.79 -17.25
C CYS A 24 -12.27 27.91 -17.16
N THR A 25 -11.77 28.77 -16.28
CA THR A 25 -10.36 28.77 -15.91
C THR A 25 -10.14 27.52 -15.08
N ASP A 26 -9.76 26.44 -15.76
CA ASP A 26 -9.02 25.33 -15.18
C ASP A 26 -7.80 25.93 -14.47
N GLU A 27 -7.96 26.22 -13.19
CA GLU A 27 -6.85 26.50 -12.30
C GLU A 27 -6.02 25.21 -12.29
N LYS A 28 -5.02 25.16 -13.16
CA LYS A 28 -4.08 24.03 -13.30
C LYS A 28 -3.38 23.84 -11.96
N ARG A 29 -3.99 23.05 -11.08
CA ARG A 29 -3.33 22.55 -9.89
C ARG A 29 -2.05 21.90 -10.38
N PRO A 30 -0.87 22.32 -9.88
CA PRO A 30 0.39 21.71 -10.27
C PRO A 30 0.26 20.20 -10.03
N ALA A 31 0.52 19.41 -11.07
CA ALA A 31 0.45 17.96 -10.98
C ALA A 31 1.35 17.53 -9.82
N GLN A 32 0.75 16.91 -8.79
CA GLN A 32 1.50 16.44 -7.64
C GLN A 32 2.55 15.42 -8.11
N GLU A 33 3.82 15.76 -7.97
CA GLU A 33 4.91 14.85 -8.31
C GLU A 33 4.89 13.64 -7.35
N LEU A 34 4.78 12.44 -7.92
CA LEU A 34 4.70 11.20 -7.16
C LEU A 34 6.10 10.75 -6.74
N LYS A 35 6.27 10.51 -5.44
CA LYS A 35 7.54 10.06 -4.86
C LYS A 35 7.76 8.59 -5.18
N PRO A 36 8.99 8.15 -5.49
CA PRO A 36 9.27 6.72 -5.66
C PRO A 36 8.96 5.94 -4.38
N LEU A 37 8.68 4.64 -4.53
CA LEU A 37 8.72 3.73 -3.38
C LEU A 37 10.11 3.79 -2.74
N ALA A 38 10.18 3.58 -1.43
CA ALA A 38 11.44 3.51 -0.70
C ALA A 38 11.57 2.15 0.01
N LEU A 39 12.70 1.48 -0.19
CA LEU A 39 13.08 0.29 0.58
C LEU A 39 13.61 0.73 1.95
N LYS A 40 12.75 0.65 2.97
CA LYS A 40 13.04 1.11 4.33
C LYS A 40 13.97 0.18 5.08
N GLU A 41 13.75 -1.11 4.87
CA GLU A 41 14.47 -2.17 5.55
C GLU A 41 14.69 -3.32 4.58
N GLN A 42 15.83 -3.98 4.70
CA GLN A 42 16.10 -5.22 3.99
C GLN A 42 17.11 -6.07 4.77
N VAL A 43 17.01 -7.37 4.59
CA VAL A 43 18.00 -8.33 5.05
C VAL A 43 18.03 -9.48 4.06
N SER A 44 19.20 -10.10 3.94
CA SER A 44 19.36 -11.37 3.25
C SER A 44 20.26 -12.28 4.07
N ASN A 45 20.01 -13.57 4.01
CA ASN A 45 20.82 -14.58 4.69
C ASN A 45 21.18 -15.69 3.71
N ILE A 46 22.39 -16.22 3.88
CA ILE A 46 22.91 -17.34 3.10
C ILE A 46 23.24 -18.45 4.09
N VAL A 47 22.56 -19.58 3.99
CA VAL A 47 22.77 -20.73 4.87
C VAL A 47 23.03 -21.96 4.02
N LYS A 48 24.01 -22.79 4.41
CA LYS A 48 24.28 -24.06 3.73
C LYS A 48 23.07 -25.01 3.91
N SER A 49 22.59 -25.61 2.83
CA SER A 49 21.54 -26.63 2.82
C SER A 49 22.04 -27.91 2.13
N ALA A 50 21.22 -28.96 2.11
CA ALA A 50 21.53 -30.20 1.40
C ALA A 50 21.75 -29.97 -0.11
N ASP A 51 20.95 -29.08 -0.70
CA ASP A 51 20.93 -28.81 -2.15
C ASP A 51 21.84 -27.65 -2.57
N GLY A 52 22.74 -27.19 -1.70
CA GLY A 52 23.63 -26.06 -1.96
C GLY A 52 23.55 -25.00 -0.86
N TYR A 53 23.04 -23.83 -1.19
CA TYR A 53 22.88 -22.69 -0.29
C TYR A 53 21.47 -22.14 -0.41
N ALA A 54 20.76 -22.07 0.72
CA ALA A 54 19.51 -21.36 0.84
C ALA A 54 19.80 -19.86 0.97
N VAL A 55 19.28 -19.08 0.03
CA VAL A 55 19.31 -17.62 0.05
C VAL A 55 17.92 -17.14 0.42
N THR A 56 17.79 -16.53 1.60
CA THR A 56 16.52 -15.95 2.06
C THR A 56 16.62 -14.45 2.10
N TRP A 57 15.50 -13.77 1.88
CA TRP A 57 15.42 -12.32 1.99
C TRP A 57 14.10 -11.87 2.61
N ALA A 58 14.16 -10.71 3.23
CA ALA A 58 12.99 -9.98 3.70
C ALA A 58 13.22 -8.49 3.53
N GLY A 59 12.16 -7.74 3.27
CA GLY A 59 12.23 -6.29 3.15
C GLY A 59 10.90 -5.60 3.39
N VAL A 60 10.97 -4.28 3.53
CA VAL A 60 9.81 -3.40 3.71
C VAL A 60 9.89 -2.24 2.71
N LEU A 61 8.96 -2.20 1.76
CA LEU A 61 8.75 -1.05 0.89
C LEU A 61 7.75 -0.09 1.55
N SER A 62 8.02 1.20 1.48
CA SER A 62 7.08 2.25 1.90
C SER A 62 6.63 3.10 0.71
N ASN A 63 5.36 3.47 0.71
CA ASN A 63 4.76 4.38 -0.25
C ASN A 63 4.44 5.72 0.42
N ALA A 64 5.14 6.78 0.00
CA ALA A 64 4.93 8.12 0.53
C ALA A 64 3.79 8.88 -0.17
N ASN A 65 3.11 8.29 -1.16
CA ASN A 65 2.02 8.91 -1.89
C ASN A 65 0.68 8.54 -1.24
N PRO A 66 -0.02 9.48 -0.59
CA PRO A 66 -1.21 9.17 0.21
C PRO A 66 -2.44 8.82 -0.64
N TRP A 67 -2.43 9.07 -1.96
CA TRP A 67 -3.60 8.88 -2.82
C TRP A 67 -3.34 7.93 -4.00
N HIS A 68 -2.21 7.22 -3.99
CA HIS A 68 -1.82 6.36 -5.10
C HIS A 68 -1.33 5.01 -4.60
N PHE A 69 -1.77 3.93 -5.24
CA PHE A 69 -1.15 2.61 -5.10
C PHE A 69 0.11 2.54 -5.96
N GLY A 70 1.14 1.87 -5.44
CA GLY A 70 2.27 1.43 -6.23
C GLY A 70 2.01 0.01 -6.75
N GLU A 71 1.71 -0.14 -8.03
CA GLU A 71 1.35 -1.43 -8.65
C GLU A 71 2.50 -1.99 -9.50
N HIS A 72 2.40 -3.28 -9.81
CA HIS A 72 3.35 -4.03 -10.67
C HIS A 72 4.81 -3.88 -10.23
N VAL A 73 5.04 -3.79 -8.93
CA VAL A 73 6.39 -3.72 -8.36
C VAL A 73 7.02 -5.10 -8.50
N VAL A 74 8.28 -5.13 -8.94
CA VAL A 74 9.07 -6.35 -9.02
C VAL A 74 10.36 -6.12 -8.24
N ALA A 75 10.61 -6.95 -7.23
CA ALA A 75 11.91 -7.01 -6.57
C ALA A 75 12.83 -7.94 -7.38
N THR A 76 14.02 -7.47 -7.72
CA THR A 76 15.07 -8.28 -8.35
C THR A 76 16.13 -8.57 -7.29
N ILE A 77 16.31 -9.85 -6.99
CA ILE A 77 17.27 -10.36 -6.03
C ILE A 77 18.41 -10.97 -6.83
N VAL A 78 19.64 -10.53 -6.55
CA VAL A 78 20.85 -11.03 -7.22
C VAL A 78 21.86 -11.41 -6.16
N GLY A 79 22.29 -12.66 -6.15
CA GLY A 79 23.41 -13.14 -5.35
C GLY A 79 24.64 -13.34 -6.22
N ARG A 80 25.79 -12.82 -5.77
CA ARG A 80 27.08 -12.96 -6.43
C ARG A 80 28.08 -13.68 -5.55
N ASP A 81 28.90 -14.53 -6.14
CA ASP A 81 30.04 -15.18 -5.48
C ASP A 81 31.19 -14.18 -5.21
N ALA A 82 32.30 -14.69 -4.66
CA ALA A 82 33.49 -13.88 -4.36
C ALA A 82 34.24 -13.39 -5.61
N LYS A 83 33.96 -13.95 -6.78
CA LYS A 83 34.53 -13.50 -8.07
C LYS A 83 33.63 -12.47 -8.76
N GLY A 84 32.45 -12.18 -8.19
CA GLY A 84 31.44 -11.30 -8.78
C GLY A 84 30.50 -11.99 -9.77
N THR A 85 30.62 -13.31 -9.96
CA THR A 85 29.76 -14.13 -10.80
C THR A 85 28.35 -14.18 -10.20
N GLU A 86 27.33 -14.01 -11.01
CA GLU A 86 25.93 -14.19 -10.58
C GLU A 86 25.65 -15.69 -10.38
N VAL A 87 25.33 -16.09 -9.16
CA VAL A 87 25.06 -17.49 -8.78
C VAL A 87 23.60 -17.74 -8.41
N VAL A 88 22.82 -16.67 -8.23
CA VAL A 88 21.37 -16.72 -8.07
C VAL A 88 20.75 -15.42 -8.54
N ARG A 89 19.62 -15.54 -9.24
CA ARG A 89 18.77 -14.41 -9.61
C ARG A 89 17.30 -14.80 -9.51
N MET A 90 16.52 -13.90 -8.91
CA MET A 90 15.08 -14.04 -8.80
C MET A 90 14.41 -12.69 -9.07
N ASP A 91 13.42 -12.69 -9.95
CA ASP A 91 12.48 -11.58 -10.09
C ASP A 91 11.19 -11.97 -9.37
N GLN A 92 10.89 -11.30 -8.26
CA GLN A 92 9.73 -11.52 -7.43
C GLN A 92 8.68 -10.42 -7.70
N PRO A 93 7.56 -10.74 -8.36
CA PRO A 93 6.40 -9.85 -8.37
C PRO A 93 5.93 -9.61 -6.93
N LEU A 94 5.70 -8.35 -6.60
CA LEU A 94 5.22 -7.92 -5.29
C LEU A 94 3.75 -7.48 -5.37
N ASP A 95 3.08 -7.50 -4.23
CA ASP A 95 1.72 -6.99 -4.12
C ASP A 95 1.67 -5.48 -4.32
N ALA A 96 0.50 -4.96 -4.67
CA ALA A 96 0.31 -3.52 -4.75
C ALA A 96 0.55 -2.84 -3.39
N VAL A 97 1.42 -1.84 -3.34
CA VAL A 97 1.75 -1.09 -2.12
C VAL A 97 0.65 -0.06 -1.84
N PRO A 98 0.05 -0.02 -0.63
CA PRO A 98 -1.13 0.80 -0.38
C PRO A 98 -0.79 2.29 -0.31
N PRO A 99 -1.75 3.20 -0.52
CA PRO A 99 -1.52 4.65 -0.39
C PRO A 99 -1.07 5.00 1.02
N GLY A 100 0.06 5.72 1.12
CA GLY A 100 0.66 6.09 2.42
C GLY A 100 1.15 4.90 3.28
N GLY A 101 1.05 3.67 2.77
CA GLY A 101 1.28 2.45 3.53
C GLY A 101 2.65 1.82 3.28
N SER A 102 2.81 0.60 3.79
CA SER A 102 4.01 -0.22 3.58
C SER A 102 3.66 -1.61 3.07
N LEU A 103 4.66 -2.30 2.52
CA LEU A 103 4.60 -3.68 2.06
C LEU A 103 5.81 -4.44 2.60
N ALA A 104 5.54 -5.36 3.53
CA ALA A 104 6.46 -6.42 3.87
C ALA A 104 6.48 -7.46 2.74
N PHE A 105 7.66 -7.92 2.35
CA PHE A 105 7.83 -9.01 1.41
C PHE A 105 8.99 -9.90 1.84
N THR A 106 8.87 -11.19 1.54
CA THR A 106 9.88 -12.20 1.85
C THR A 106 10.02 -13.16 0.67
N GLY A 107 11.15 -13.85 0.60
CA GLY A 107 11.33 -14.91 -0.38
C GLY A 107 12.56 -15.76 -0.11
N GLN A 108 12.68 -16.81 -0.90
CA GLN A 108 13.80 -17.74 -0.84
C GLN A 108 14.15 -18.26 -2.23
N ALA A 109 15.42 -18.58 -2.41
CA ALA A 109 15.95 -19.26 -3.58
C ALA A 109 17.11 -20.18 -3.18
N THR A 110 17.41 -21.17 -4.00
CA THR A 110 18.58 -22.04 -3.82
C THR A 110 19.67 -21.63 -4.78
N ALA A 111 20.92 -21.59 -4.31
CA ALA A 111 22.11 -21.40 -5.12
C ALA A 111 23.02 -22.62 -4.98
N VAL A 112 23.59 -23.09 -6.10
CA VAL A 112 24.55 -24.21 -6.09
C VAL A 112 25.86 -23.77 -5.45
N GLU A 113 26.35 -22.60 -5.86
CA GLU A 113 27.55 -21.95 -5.34
C GLU A 113 27.21 -20.97 -4.21
N LYS A 114 28.15 -20.73 -3.30
CA LYS A 114 27.94 -19.81 -2.17
C LYS A 114 27.91 -18.37 -2.68
N PRO A 115 26.79 -17.64 -2.57
CA PRO A 115 26.82 -16.20 -2.75
C PRO A 115 27.60 -15.58 -1.58
N GLU A 116 28.45 -14.60 -1.87
CA GLU A 116 29.10 -13.76 -0.86
C GLU A 116 28.27 -12.51 -0.58
N LYS A 117 27.61 -11.97 -1.61
CA LYS A 117 26.77 -10.77 -1.50
C LYS A 117 25.43 -11.00 -2.18
N VAL A 118 24.36 -10.59 -1.50
CA VAL A 118 23.01 -10.56 -2.06
C VAL A 118 22.52 -9.12 -2.08
N THR A 119 22.02 -8.68 -3.22
CA THR A 119 21.46 -7.35 -3.43
C THR A 119 19.99 -7.46 -3.80
N ILE A 120 19.16 -6.61 -3.22
CA ILE A 120 17.75 -6.48 -3.57
C ILE A 120 17.56 -5.10 -4.19
N GLN A 121 16.99 -5.09 -5.39
CA GLN A 121 16.59 -3.89 -6.11
C GLN A 121 15.11 -4.02 -6.43
N TYR A 122 14.45 -2.90 -6.76
CA TYR A 122 13.08 -2.94 -7.23
C TYR A 122 12.90 -2.06 -8.44
N ARG A 123 12.01 -2.48 -9.33
CA ARG A 123 11.60 -1.66 -10.47
C ARG A 123 10.65 -0.55 -10.00
N PRO A 124 10.65 0.62 -10.66
CA PRO A 124 9.69 1.67 -10.38
C PRO A 124 8.25 1.15 -10.44
N ALA A 125 7.44 1.58 -9.47
CA ALA A 125 6.02 1.21 -9.45
C ALA A 125 5.26 1.89 -10.58
N ARG A 126 4.21 1.23 -11.06
CA ARG A 126 3.16 1.90 -11.82
C ARG A 126 2.21 2.56 -10.83
N TRP A 127 2.15 3.88 -10.85
CA TRP A 127 1.25 4.61 -9.97
C TRP A 127 -0.18 4.57 -10.47
N ARG A 128 -1.11 4.20 -9.59
CA ARG A 128 -2.53 4.25 -9.85
C ARG A 128 -3.26 5.04 -8.76
N PRO A 129 -4.08 6.04 -9.10
CA PRO A 129 -4.92 6.72 -8.13
C PRO A 129 -5.81 5.72 -7.38
N ALA A 130 -5.91 5.89 -6.06
CA ALA A 130 -6.80 5.10 -5.24
C ALA A 130 -8.26 5.50 -5.52
N ALA A 131 -9.15 4.52 -5.70
CA ALA A 131 -10.57 4.77 -5.92
C ALA A 131 -11.31 5.23 -4.65
N ARG A 132 -10.67 5.13 -3.48
CA ARG A 132 -11.23 5.45 -2.16
C ARG A 132 -10.22 6.23 -1.32
N ILE A 133 -10.72 6.88 -0.28
CA ILE A 133 -9.87 7.52 0.72
C ILE A 133 -8.98 6.49 1.44
N PRO A 134 -7.76 6.85 1.88
CA PRO A 134 -6.82 5.91 2.50
C PRO A 134 -7.38 5.14 3.68
N SER A 135 -8.23 5.79 4.49
CA SER A 135 -8.90 5.15 5.64
C SER A 135 -9.92 4.06 5.27
N ALA A 136 -10.23 3.87 3.99
CA ALA A 136 -11.02 2.73 3.51
C ALA A 136 -10.19 1.44 3.38
N PHE A 137 -8.85 1.54 3.35
CA PHE A 137 -7.94 0.41 3.27
C PHE A 137 -7.49 0.02 4.69
N GLN A 138 -8.27 -0.85 5.32
CA GLN A 138 -8.10 -1.31 6.70
C GLN A 138 -7.16 -2.50 6.77
N ASP A 139 -6.30 -2.51 7.79
CA ASP A 139 -5.41 -3.64 8.04
C ASP A 139 -6.20 -4.89 8.45
N PHE A 140 -5.76 -6.06 7.97
CA PHE A 140 -6.31 -7.34 8.38
C PHE A 140 -5.82 -7.69 9.79
N PRO A 141 -6.73 -7.80 10.79
CA PRO A 141 -6.31 -7.98 12.18
C PRO A 141 -5.68 -9.35 12.40
N ILE A 142 -4.49 -9.36 13.01
CA ILE A 142 -3.81 -10.57 13.45
C ILE A 142 -4.09 -10.81 14.92
N THR A 143 -4.56 -11.99 15.29
CA THR A 143 -4.86 -12.36 16.68
C THR A 143 -4.21 -13.67 17.09
N ARG A 144 -3.97 -13.80 18.41
CA ARG A 144 -3.37 -14.99 19.04
C ARG A 144 -2.08 -15.47 18.35
N ALA A 145 -1.28 -14.51 17.90
CA ALA A 145 -0.01 -14.79 17.26
C ALA A 145 0.98 -15.41 18.24
N GLN A 146 1.68 -16.46 17.82
CA GLN A 146 2.75 -17.10 18.56
C GLN A 146 3.95 -17.31 17.65
N THR A 147 5.15 -17.13 18.20
CA THR A 147 6.42 -17.46 17.53
C THR A 147 7.19 -18.42 18.41
N LEU A 148 7.45 -19.62 17.89
CA LEU A 148 8.06 -20.72 18.63
C LEU A 148 9.32 -21.16 17.89
N ARG A 149 10.47 -21.03 18.55
CA ARG A 149 11.74 -21.56 18.04
C ARG A 149 11.72 -23.09 18.11
N GLN A 150 12.00 -23.74 16.99
CA GLN A 150 12.08 -25.18 16.86
C GLN A 150 13.49 -25.69 17.19
N LYS A 151 13.61 -27.00 17.41
CA LYS A 151 14.88 -27.65 17.76
C LYS A 151 15.93 -27.55 16.65
N ASP A 152 15.48 -27.50 15.39
CA ASP A 152 16.32 -27.33 14.20
C ASP A 152 16.74 -25.86 13.96
N GLY A 153 16.32 -24.94 14.83
CA GLY A 153 16.62 -23.51 14.72
C GLY A 153 15.65 -22.71 13.84
N THR A 154 14.68 -23.35 13.18
CA THR A 154 13.59 -22.67 12.48
C THR A 154 12.62 -22.02 13.46
N TYR A 155 11.77 -21.14 12.97
CA TYR A 155 10.72 -20.49 13.76
C TYR A 155 9.36 -20.84 13.19
N LEU A 156 8.52 -21.47 14.02
CA LEU A 156 7.12 -21.71 13.71
C LEU A 156 6.31 -20.51 14.17
N ILE A 157 5.59 -19.88 13.26
CA ILE A 157 4.69 -18.78 13.55
C ILE A 157 3.27 -19.21 13.23
N THR A 158 2.38 -18.98 14.20
CA THR A 158 0.96 -19.31 14.07
C THR A 158 0.12 -18.16 14.56
N GLY A 159 -1.13 -18.09 14.11
CA GLY A 159 -2.10 -17.10 14.56
C GLY A 159 -3.37 -17.21 13.76
N TYR A 160 -4.23 -16.20 13.88
CA TYR A 160 -5.46 -16.09 13.13
C TYR A 160 -5.51 -14.74 12.43
N VAL A 161 -6.00 -14.74 11.18
CA VAL A 161 -6.21 -13.53 10.39
C VAL A 161 -7.70 -13.25 10.29
N GLY A 162 -8.13 -12.08 10.75
CA GLY A 162 -9.50 -11.62 10.59
C GLY A 162 -9.67 -10.80 9.32
N ASN A 163 -10.92 -10.53 8.95
CA ASN A 163 -11.28 -9.70 7.83
C ASN A 163 -12.05 -8.46 8.32
N PRO A 164 -11.54 -7.23 8.11
CA PRO A 164 -12.21 -6.00 8.51
C PRO A 164 -13.30 -5.56 7.50
N TYR A 165 -13.57 -6.36 6.45
CA TYR A 165 -14.53 -6.07 5.39
C TYR A 165 -15.74 -7.00 5.43
N GLN A 166 -16.86 -6.54 4.88
CA GLN A 166 -18.07 -7.35 4.73
C GLN A 166 -17.88 -8.44 3.67
N MET A 167 -17.18 -8.11 2.59
CA MET A 167 -16.85 -9.05 1.53
C MET A 167 -15.77 -10.01 1.98
N THR A 168 -15.86 -11.26 1.53
CA THR A 168 -14.82 -12.28 1.77
C THR A 168 -13.55 -11.89 1.03
N ALA A 169 -12.41 -11.91 1.71
CA ALA A 169 -11.12 -11.78 1.03
C ALA A 169 -10.71 -13.14 0.47
N SER A 170 -10.64 -13.22 -0.87
CA SER A 170 -10.40 -14.48 -1.59
C SER A 170 -9.07 -15.11 -1.24
N SER A 171 -8.00 -14.32 -1.24
CA SER A 171 -6.67 -14.76 -0.86
C SER A 171 -5.88 -13.63 -0.20
N LEU A 172 -5.34 -13.90 0.98
CA LEU A 172 -4.44 -13.03 1.70
C LEU A 172 -3.05 -13.64 1.75
N VAL A 173 -2.04 -12.80 1.58
CA VAL A 173 -0.67 -13.15 1.97
C VAL A 173 -0.43 -12.67 3.40
N VAL A 174 0.06 -13.58 4.24
CA VAL A 174 0.51 -13.29 5.60
C VAL A 174 2.03 -13.28 5.60
N ASN A 175 2.63 -12.14 5.92
CA ASN A 175 4.07 -11.99 6.06
C ASN A 175 4.43 -11.90 7.54
N ALA A 176 5.45 -12.65 7.96
CA ALA A 176 6.05 -12.55 9.29
C ALA A 176 7.51 -12.13 9.18
N LEU A 177 7.83 -10.97 9.74
CA LEU A 177 9.18 -10.42 9.81
C LEU A 177 9.76 -10.65 11.21
N LEU A 178 10.90 -11.33 11.27
CA LEU A 178 11.58 -11.65 12.52
C LEU A 178 12.60 -10.55 12.85
N ARG A 179 12.60 -10.10 14.10
CA ARG A 179 13.45 -9.01 14.58
C ARG A 179 14.21 -9.39 15.83
N ASP A 180 15.39 -8.79 16.00
CA ASP A 180 16.14 -8.87 17.24
C ASP A 180 15.57 -7.94 18.33
N LYS A 181 16.22 -7.92 19.50
CA LYS A 181 15.80 -7.07 20.63
C LYS A 181 15.90 -5.57 20.34
N ALA A 182 16.78 -5.15 19.41
CA ALA A 182 16.93 -3.77 19.00
C ALA A 182 15.94 -3.37 17.88
N GLY A 183 15.12 -4.32 17.41
CA GLY A 183 14.18 -4.10 16.32
C GLY A 183 14.78 -4.27 14.93
N LYS A 184 16.04 -4.71 14.81
CA LYS A 184 16.67 -4.95 13.51
C LYS A 184 16.02 -6.15 12.82
N LEU A 185 15.73 -6.02 11.52
CA LEU A 185 15.23 -7.10 10.69
C LEU A 185 16.27 -8.23 10.55
N LEU A 186 15.88 -9.46 10.90
CA LEU A 186 16.72 -10.66 10.83
C LEU A 186 16.37 -11.55 9.63
N GLY A 187 15.10 -11.60 9.26
CA GLY A 187 14.57 -12.39 8.15
C GLY A 187 13.05 -12.41 8.18
N GLY A 188 12.45 -13.32 7.44
CA GLY A 188 11.00 -13.48 7.46
C GLY A 188 10.54 -14.61 6.56
N GLY A 189 9.24 -14.85 6.58
CA GLY A 189 8.59 -15.77 5.66
C GLY A 189 7.14 -15.36 5.42
N SER A 190 6.55 -15.98 4.41
CA SER A 190 5.18 -15.73 4.01
C SER A 190 4.39 -17.03 3.90
N THR A 191 3.07 -16.92 4.05
CA THR A 191 2.10 -17.97 3.76
C THR A 191 0.84 -17.35 3.18
N PHE A 192 -0.06 -18.18 2.68
CA PHE A 192 -1.34 -17.75 2.11
C PHE A 192 -2.50 -18.25 2.97
N VAL A 193 -3.55 -17.45 3.01
CA VAL A 193 -4.81 -17.83 3.64
C VAL A 193 -5.94 -17.40 2.73
N ASP A 194 -6.73 -18.38 2.31
CA ASP A 194 -7.84 -18.16 1.41
C ASP A 194 -9.18 -18.07 2.17
N ASP A 195 -10.20 -17.55 1.50
CA ASP A 195 -11.58 -17.50 1.97
C ASP A 195 -11.75 -16.85 3.37
N VAL A 196 -11.10 -15.72 3.59
CA VAL A 196 -11.10 -15.03 4.89
C VAL A 196 -12.40 -14.23 5.04
N LYS A 197 -13.32 -14.74 5.87
CA LYS A 197 -14.64 -14.16 6.11
C LYS A 197 -14.67 -13.29 7.37
N ALA A 198 -15.53 -12.27 7.37
CA ALA A 198 -15.80 -11.48 8.57
C ALA A 198 -16.28 -12.38 9.73
N GLY A 199 -15.77 -12.16 10.93
CA GLY A 199 -16.19 -12.89 12.14
C GLY A 199 -15.72 -14.36 12.24
N SER A 200 -15.12 -14.92 11.19
CA SER A 200 -14.63 -16.30 11.18
C SER A 200 -13.15 -16.33 10.76
N PRO A 201 -12.24 -15.91 11.65
CA PRO A 201 -10.84 -15.76 11.28
C PRO A 201 -10.16 -17.13 11.09
N PRO A 202 -9.68 -17.49 9.88
CA PRO A 202 -8.90 -18.70 9.68
C PRO A 202 -7.54 -18.66 10.38
N ARG A 203 -7.04 -19.85 10.72
CA ARG A 203 -5.69 -20.04 11.26
C ARG A 203 -4.66 -19.96 10.13
N PHE A 204 -3.56 -19.26 10.36
CA PHE A 204 -2.36 -19.40 9.54
C PHE A 204 -1.25 -20.12 10.30
N ILE A 205 -0.42 -20.82 9.54
CA ILE A 205 0.80 -21.50 10.00
C ILE A 205 1.88 -21.20 8.98
N LEU A 206 3.03 -20.72 9.44
CA LEU A 206 4.20 -20.49 8.59
C LEU A 206 5.47 -20.84 9.34
N THR A 207 6.46 -21.34 8.62
CA THR A 207 7.78 -21.66 9.16
C THR A 207 8.81 -20.76 8.50
N VAL A 208 9.62 -20.08 9.31
CA VAL A 208 10.75 -19.29 8.83
C VAL A 208 12.04 -20.05 9.11
N SER A 209 12.78 -20.32 8.04
CA SER A 209 14.08 -20.98 8.06
C SER A 209 15.15 -20.04 7.49
N GLY A 210 16.39 -20.53 7.39
CA GLY A 210 17.48 -19.79 6.72
C GLY A 210 18.02 -18.60 7.51
N LEU A 211 17.75 -18.51 8.82
CA LEU A 211 18.44 -17.56 9.69
C LEU A 211 19.85 -18.06 10.04
N PRO A 212 20.83 -17.15 10.20
CA PRO A 212 22.16 -17.51 10.68
C PRO A 212 22.13 -18.22 12.03
N VAL A 213 23.07 -19.15 12.23
CA VAL A 213 23.24 -19.83 13.52
C VAL A 213 23.50 -18.79 14.62
N GLY A 214 22.75 -18.89 15.72
CA GLY A 214 22.86 -17.95 16.84
C GLY A 214 21.97 -16.70 16.74
N SER A 215 21.22 -16.51 15.64
CA SER A 215 20.21 -15.45 15.56
C SER A 215 19.18 -15.56 16.70
N LYS A 216 19.07 -14.49 17.49
CA LYS A 216 18.13 -14.39 18.61
C LYS A 216 16.94 -13.52 18.20
N VAL A 217 15.84 -14.16 17.84
CA VAL A 217 14.57 -13.48 17.57
C VAL A 217 13.95 -13.06 18.90
N ALA A 218 13.59 -11.78 19.00
CA ALA A 218 12.91 -11.21 20.16
C ALA A 218 11.49 -10.73 19.82
N LYS A 219 11.22 -10.36 18.57
CA LYS A 219 9.92 -9.87 18.11
C LYS A 219 9.60 -10.41 16.73
N THR A 220 8.30 -10.62 16.47
CA THR A 220 7.78 -10.94 15.14
C THR A 220 6.73 -9.89 14.77
N ASP A 221 6.93 -9.20 13.66
CA ASP A 221 5.91 -8.34 13.07
C ASP A 221 5.15 -9.14 12.03
N ILE A 222 3.84 -9.27 12.22
CA ILE A 222 2.97 -10.04 11.32
C ILE A 222 2.00 -9.08 10.65
N THR A 223 1.92 -9.17 9.33
CA THR A 223 0.98 -8.39 8.52
C THR A 223 0.25 -9.30 7.56
N ALA A 224 -1.02 -9.01 7.31
CA ALA A 224 -1.81 -9.67 6.27
C ALA A 224 -2.37 -8.63 5.31
N ARG A 225 -2.42 -8.97 4.03
CA ARG A 225 -2.89 -8.09 2.96
C ARG A 225 -3.44 -8.91 1.80
N THR A 226 -4.19 -8.25 0.93
CA THR A 226 -4.63 -8.87 -0.33
C THR A 226 -3.42 -9.24 -1.18
N TRP A 227 -3.49 -10.44 -1.78
CA TRP A 227 -2.48 -10.91 -2.72
C TRP A 227 -2.77 -10.38 -4.13
N GLY A 228 -1.74 -9.90 -4.81
CA GLY A 228 -1.81 -9.49 -6.21
C GLY A 228 -1.08 -8.18 -6.51
N SER A 229 -0.50 -8.11 -7.71
CA SER A 229 0.31 -6.95 -8.15
C SER A 229 -0.52 -5.69 -8.48
N THR A 230 -1.84 -5.77 -8.37
CA THR A 230 -2.79 -4.67 -8.59
C THR A 230 -3.61 -4.46 -7.34
N ALA A 231 -4.06 -3.25 -7.09
CA ALA A 231 -4.86 -2.92 -5.93
C ALA A 231 -6.35 -3.26 -6.08
N ARG A 232 -6.75 -3.85 -7.21
CA ARG A 232 -8.14 -4.24 -7.48
C ARG A 232 -8.74 -5.11 -6.37
N PRO A 233 -8.08 -6.18 -5.87
CA PRO A 233 -8.66 -6.98 -4.78
C PRO A 233 -8.88 -6.18 -3.51
N TYR A 234 -7.99 -5.22 -3.20
CA TYR A 234 -8.12 -4.40 -2.00
C TYR A 234 -9.25 -3.37 -2.14
N GLU A 235 -9.38 -2.77 -3.32
CA GLU A 235 -10.44 -1.82 -3.62
C GLU A 235 -11.81 -2.48 -3.68
N GLU A 236 -11.93 -3.70 -4.23
CA GLU A 236 -13.18 -4.46 -4.22
C GLU A 236 -13.66 -4.70 -2.78
N LEU A 237 -12.76 -5.07 -1.86
CA LEU A 237 -13.08 -5.19 -0.44
C LEU A 237 -13.50 -3.85 0.19
N ALA A 238 -12.75 -2.78 -0.09
CA ALA A 238 -13.06 -1.44 0.41
C ALA A 238 -14.41 -0.91 -0.11
N LEU A 239 -14.80 -1.24 -1.34
CA LEU A 239 -16.11 -0.94 -1.92
C LEU A 239 -17.23 -1.74 -1.25
N GLY A 240 -16.94 -2.98 -0.86
CA GLY A 240 -17.85 -3.82 -0.08
C GLY A 240 -18.15 -3.32 1.34
N GLY A 241 -17.37 -2.36 1.84
CA GLY A 241 -17.56 -1.75 3.16
C GLY A 241 -16.87 -2.50 4.30
N ALA A 242 -16.53 -1.76 5.35
CA ALA A 242 -15.87 -2.27 6.55
C ALA A 242 -16.86 -2.79 7.61
N VAL A 243 -16.34 -3.60 8.55
CA VAL A 243 -17.05 -4.18 9.70
C VAL A 243 -16.29 -3.85 10.98
N PRO A 244 -16.97 -3.45 12.08
CA PRO A 244 -18.41 -3.21 12.16
C PRO A 244 -18.84 -1.99 11.35
N ILE A 245 -20.07 -2.00 10.82
CA ILE A 245 -20.67 -0.79 10.28
C ILE A 245 -20.76 0.19 11.44
N HIS A 246 -20.04 1.32 11.37
CA HIS A 246 -20.18 2.38 12.35
C HIS A 246 -21.60 2.96 12.23
N THR A 247 -22.55 2.40 12.99
CA THR A 247 -23.93 2.89 13.10
C THR A 247 -24.07 3.97 14.16
N VAL A 248 -22.98 4.28 14.86
CA VAL A 248 -22.95 5.33 15.88
C VAL A 248 -23.06 6.69 15.19
N LYS A 249 -24.20 7.35 15.45
CA LYS A 249 -24.38 8.80 15.52
C LYS A 249 -23.08 9.62 15.51
N PRO A 250 -22.58 10.26 14.43
CA PRO A 250 -21.50 11.23 14.58
C PRO A 250 -21.89 12.24 15.65
N THR A 251 -21.12 12.32 16.74
CA THR A 251 -21.35 13.25 17.85
C THR A 251 -20.67 14.60 17.59
N THR A 252 -19.79 14.66 16.59
CA THR A 252 -19.20 15.88 16.09
C THR A 252 -20.29 16.77 15.51
N GLN A 253 -20.33 18.03 15.96
CA GLN A 253 -21.22 19.02 15.35
C GLN A 253 -20.92 19.12 13.84
N PRO A 254 -21.95 19.32 13.00
CA PRO A 254 -21.74 19.65 11.60
C PRO A 254 -20.74 20.81 11.49
N PHE A 255 -19.84 20.75 10.52
CA PHE A 255 -18.97 21.89 10.25
C PHE A 255 -19.84 23.13 10.03
N ALA A 256 -19.54 24.22 10.74
CA ALA A 256 -20.31 25.47 10.65
C ALA A 256 -20.28 26.07 9.23
N VAL A 257 -19.28 25.70 8.43
CA VAL A 257 -19.14 26.06 7.03
C VAL A 257 -18.79 24.79 6.25
N ASP A 258 -19.63 24.41 5.28
CA ASP A 258 -19.29 23.39 4.30
C ASP A 258 -18.11 23.91 3.46
N ARG A 259 -17.01 23.16 3.37
CA ARG A 259 -15.78 23.57 2.67
C ARG A 259 -15.91 23.59 1.14
N SER A 260 -17.13 23.64 0.61
CA SER A 260 -17.39 23.48 -0.84
C SER A 260 -18.47 24.39 -1.44
N THR A 261 -19.03 25.34 -0.69
CA THR A 261 -19.99 26.32 -1.25
C THR A 261 -19.65 27.74 -0.84
N GLN A 262 -18.48 28.22 -1.22
CA GLN A 262 -18.34 29.66 -1.48
C GLN A 262 -18.81 29.90 -2.91
N VAL A 263 -20.11 30.14 -3.07
CA VAL A 263 -20.59 30.87 -4.25
C VAL A 263 -19.92 32.24 -4.14
N VAL A 264 -18.94 32.51 -5.00
CA VAL A 264 -18.29 33.81 -5.12
C VAL A 264 -19.32 34.78 -5.69
N SER A 265 -20.17 35.32 -4.83
CA SER A 265 -21.08 36.40 -5.17
C SER A 265 -20.72 37.61 -4.32
N GLU A 266 -19.68 38.34 -4.73
CA GLU A 266 -19.52 39.76 -4.41
C GLU A 266 -18.48 40.37 -5.36
N HIS A 267 -18.92 40.76 -6.56
CA HIS A 267 -18.32 41.86 -7.28
C HIS A 267 -18.99 43.13 -6.78
N LYS A 268 -18.28 43.91 -5.96
CA LYS A 268 -18.59 45.32 -5.79
C LYS A 268 -18.12 46.08 -7.03
N GLN A 269 -19.04 46.85 -7.58
CA GLN A 269 -18.90 47.75 -8.72
C GLN A 269 -17.83 48.82 -8.50
#